data_AF-A0A1H0AYU4-F1
#
_entry.id   AF-A0A1H0AYU4-F1
#
_cell.length_a   1.000
_cell.length_b   1.000
_cell.length_c   1.000
_cell.angle_alpha   90.00
_cell.angle_beta   90.00
_cell.angle_gamma   90.00
#
_symmetry.space_group_name_H-M   'P 1'
#
loop_
_entity.id
_entity.type
_entity.pdbx_description
1 polymer ?
#
loop_
_entity_poly.entity_id
_entity_poly.type
_entity_poly.pdbx_seq_one_letter_code
_entity_poly.pdbx_strand_id
1 'polypeptide(L)'
;MLLSVVILSWVGIIIYLVIFLSFQKLAKNNEFAFLHLLMVFMYALWLPLPIALNQSLDSGMLKVGTIFGLVYLIMLVISMSLQTGHISYLVKYNEDQVISEDHGKYMMTTLSNPFEGIANVFKSVWALCLAITFWKTDETLMALLMFLFSLLMVYFLLLVLKEAIVKPANWLSKIKTNPYIVNLETFSFFVIIIMFLTSKL
;
A
#
# COMPACT_ATOMS: atom_id res chain seq x y z
N MET A 1 -19.40 2.43 -15.03
CA MET A 1 -18.17 2.80 -14.29
C MET A 1 -17.84 1.77 -13.20
N LEU A 2 -18.77 1.48 -12.27
CA LEU A 2 -18.55 0.54 -11.17
C LEU A 2 -18.08 -0.85 -11.62
N LEU A 3 -18.72 -1.45 -12.63
CA LEU A 3 -18.31 -2.75 -13.19
C LEU A 3 -16.84 -2.76 -13.65
N SER A 4 -16.41 -1.72 -14.37
CA SER A 4 -15.02 -1.59 -14.83
C SER A 4 -14.04 -1.50 -13.65
N VAL A 5 -14.38 -0.75 -12.61
CA VAL A 5 -13.55 -0.64 -11.41
C VAL A 5 -13.45 -1.98 -10.68
N VAL A 6 -14.56 -2.72 -10.55
CA VAL A 6 -14.56 -4.06 -9.95
C VAL A 6 -13.69 -5.03 -10.74
N ILE A 7 -13.80 -5.05 -12.07
CA ILE A 7 -12.95 -5.90 -12.93
C ILE A 7 -11.48 -5.56 -12.74
N LEU A 8 -11.10 -4.28 -12.87
CA LEU A 8 -9.70 -3.85 -12.68
C LEU A 8 -9.18 -4.23 -11.30
N SER A 9 -10.01 -4.10 -10.27
CA SER A 9 -9.60 -4.38 -8.91
C SER A 9 -9.36 -5.86 -8.65
N TRP A 10 -10.21 -6.73 -9.20
CA TRP A 10 -9.99 -8.18 -9.18
C TRP A 10 -8.75 -8.60 -9.97
N VAL A 11 -8.46 -7.94 -11.11
CA VAL A 11 -7.18 -8.15 -11.82
C VAL A 11 -6.00 -7.79 -10.92
N GLY A 12 -6.09 -6.70 -10.15
CA GLY A 12 -5.09 -6.36 -9.13
C GLY A 12 -4.91 -7.46 -8.07
N ILE A 13 -6.00 -8.07 -7.57
CA ILE A 13 -5.93 -9.22 -6.65
C ILE A 13 -5.20 -10.41 -7.30
N ILE A 14 -5.49 -10.70 -8.58
CA ILE A 14 -4.80 -11.78 -9.31
C ILE A 14 -3.31 -11.49 -9.42
N ILE A 15 -2.92 -10.25 -9.73
CA ILE A 15 -1.50 -9.86 -9.77
C ILE A 15 -0.84 -10.06 -8.40
N TYR A 16 -1.50 -9.67 -7.31
CA TYR A 16 -1.00 -9.92 -5.94
C TYR A 16 -0.74 -11.42 -5.72
N LEU A 17 -1.68 -12.28 -6.10
CA LEU A 17 -1.53 -13.74 -5.95
C LEU A 17 -0.37 -14.28 -6.79
N VAL A 18 -0.20 -13.79 -8.02
CA VAL A 18 0.96 -14.14 -8.86
C VAL A 18 2.26 -13.74 -8.17
N ILE A 19 2.35 -12.52 -7.63
CA ILE A 19 3.52 -12.05 -6.87
C ILE A 19 3.77 -12.98 -5.68
N PHE A 20 2.75 -13.26 -4.86
CA PHE A 20 2.88 -14.10 -3.67
C PHE A 20 3.38 -15.52 -3.99
N LEU A 21 2.80 -16.16 -5.01
CA LEU A 21 3.16 -17.52 -5.41
C LEU A 21 4.52 -17.60 -6.10
N SER A 22 4.93 -16.55 -6.82
CA SER A 22 6.20 -16.52 -7.57
C SER A 22 7.36 -15.88 -6.80
N PHE A 23 7.10 -15.22 -5.67
CA PHE A 23 8.06 -14.43 -4.91
C PHE A 23 9.36 -15.19 -4.64
N GLN A 24 9.27 -16.39 -4.06
CA GLN A 24 10.47 -17.18 -3.72
C GLN A 24 11.31 -17.54 -4.95
N LYS A 25 10.67 -17.83 -6.08
CA LYS A 25 11.35 -18.20 -7.33
C LYS A 25 12.01 -16.97 -7.96
N LEU A 26 11.29 -15.85 -8.03
CA LEU A 26 11.79 -14.61 -8.63
C LEU A 26 12.89 -13.97 -7.78
N ALA A 27 12.75 -13.97 -6.45
CA ALA A 27 13.77 -13.47 -5.54
C ALA A 27 15.09 -14.27 -5.65
N LYS A 28 15.02 -15.60 -5.82
CA LYS A 28 16.22 -16.44 -6.05
C LYS A 28 16.94 -16.12 -7.37
N ASN A 29 16.22 -15.62 -8.35
CA ASN A 29 16.76 -15.22 -9.65
C ASN A 29 17.11 -13.72 -9.72
N ASN A 30 17.10 -13.01 -8.58
CA ASN A 30 17.35 -11.56 -8.49
C ASN A 30 16.36 -10.68 -9.30
N GLU A 31 15.15 -11.19 -9.58
CA GLU A 31 14.11 -10.50 -10.35
C GLU A 31 13.29 -9.53 -9.47
N PHE A 32 13.95 -8.82 -8.55
CA PHE A 32 13.27 -7.90 -7.63
C PHE A 32 12.65 -6.71 -8.36
N ALA A 33 13.28 -6.19 -9.42
CA ALA A 33 12.71 -5.12 -10.23
C ALA A 33 11.38 -5.53 -10.85
N PHE A 34 11.30 -6.76 -11.36
CA PHE A 34 10.06 -7.28 -11.95
C PHE A 34 8.95 -7.43 -10.91
N LEU A 35 9.28 -7.89 -9.69
CA LEU A 35 8.32 -7.94 -8.58
C LEU A 35 7.75 -6.55 -8.25
N HIS A 36 8.59 -5.51 -8.20
CA HIS A 36 8.13 -4.13 -7.93
C HIS A 36 7.31 -3.56 -9.08
N LEU A 37 7.66 -3.88 -10.32
CA LEU A 37 6.87 -3.50 -11.49
C LEU A 37 5.46 -4.11 -11.45
N LEU A 38 5.33 -5.37 -11.04
CA LEU A 38 4.02 -5.99 -10.85
C LEU A 38 3.22 -5.30 -9.74
N MET A 39 3.88 -4.88 -8.64
CA MET A 39 3.23 -4.08 -7.59
C MET A 39 2.77 -2.71 -8.10
N VAL A 40 3.54 -2.04 -8.97
CA VAL A 40 3.11 -0.78 -9.62
C VAL A 40 1.80 -0.99 -10.38
N PHE A 41 1.72 -2.02 -11.22
CA PHE A 41 0.50 -2.32 -11.98
C PHE A 41 -0.68 -2.65 -11.07
N MET A 42 -0.44 -3.45 -10.02
CA MET A 42 -1.46 -3.78 -9.03
C MET A 42 -2.04 -2.52 -8.36
N TYR A 43 -1.20 -1.62 -7.84
CA TYR A 43 -1.68 -0.38 -7.21
C TYR A 43 -2.33 0.58 -8.20
N ALA A 44 -1.84 0.65 -9.44
CA ALA A 44 -2.46 1.45 -10.50
C ALA A 44 -3.87 0.98 -10.85
N LEU A 45 -4.11 -0.34 -10.85
CA LEU A 45 -5.45 -0.91 -11.07
C LEU A 45 -6.42 -0.63 -9.92
N TRP A 46 -5.91 -0.43 -8.70
CA TRP A 46 -6.71 -0.04 -7.54
C TRP A 46 -6.94 1.47 -7.43
N LEU A 47 -6.22 2.30 -8.19
CA LEU A 47 -6.35 3.76 -8.18
C LEU A 47 -7.80 4.27 -8.33
N PRO A 48 -8.69 3.65 -9.12
CA PRO A 48 -10.08 4.08 -9.24
C PRO A 48 -10.98 3.74 -8.02
N LEU A 49 -10.54 2.87 -7.10
CA LEU A 49 -11.35 2.40 -5.97
C LEU A 49 -11.87 3.52 -5.05
N PRO A 50 -11.04 4.48 -4.59
CA PRO A 50 -11.53 5.57 -3.74
C PRO A 50 -12.65 6.37 -4.42
N ILE A 51 -12.53 6.61 -5.73
CA ILE A 51 -13.53 7.34 -6.52
C ILE A 51 -14.83 6.54 -6.61
N ALA A 52 -14.75 5.25 -6.93
CA ALA A 52 -15.91 4.37 -7.01
C ALA A 52 -16.66 4.29 -5.67
N LEU A 53 -15.94 4.09 -4.56
CA LEU A 53 -16.53 4.06 -3.23
C LEU A 53 -17.28 5.35 -2.89
N ASN A 54 -16.71 6.51 -3.19
CA ASN A 54 -17.36 7.79 -2.94
C ASN A 54 -18.63 7.98 -3.77
N GLN A 55 -18.63 7.55 -5.03
CA GLN A 55 -19.81 7.63 -5.88
C GLN A 55 -20.90 6.62 -5.46
N SER A 56 -20.52 5.44 -4.97
CA SER A 56 -21.48 4.40 -4.55
C SER A 56 -22.14 4.67 -3.20
N LEU A 57 -21.47 5.39 -2.29
CA LEU A 57 -21.93 5.61 -0.92
C LEU A 57 -22.38 7.06 -0.64
N ASP A 58 -22.14 7.97 -1.59
CA ASP A 58 -22.53 9.41 -1.57
C ASP A 58 -22.43 10.09 -0.20
N SER A 59 -21.27 9.99 0.44
CA SER A 59 -21.03 10.49 1.79
C SER A 59 -20.07 11.67 1.79
N GLY A 60 -20.42 12.76 2.48
CA GLY A 60 -19.53 13.91 2.66
C GLY A 60 -18.17 13.53 3.29
N MET A 61 -18.15 12.53 4.18
CA MET A 61 -16.91 12.02 4.77
C MET A 61 -16.02 11.32 3.74
N LEU A 62 -16.63 10.63 2.77
CA LEU A 62 -15.87 9.96 1.70
C LEU A 62 -15.27 10.92 0.69
N LYS A 63 -15.73 12.17 0.59
CA LYS A 63 -15.02 13.17 -0.21
C LYS A 63 -13.59 13.38 0.32
N VAL A 64 -13.46 13.47 1.64
CA VAL A 64 -12.14 13.54 2.31
C VAL A 64 -11.41 12.20 2.21
N GLY A 65 -12.11 11.09 2.50
CA GLY A 65 -11.55 9.74 2.39
C GLY A 65 -10.98 9.42 1.01
N THR A 66 -11.62 9.91 -0.06
CA THR A 66 -11.17 9.75 -1.45
C THR A 66 -9.80 10.39 -1.67
N ILE A 67 -9.57 11.57 -1.13
CA ILE A 67 -8.28 12.27 -1.24
C ILE A 67 -7.20 11.40 -0.58
N PHE A 68 -7.42 10.96 0.66
CA PHE A 68 -6.44 10.12 1.36
C PHE A 68 -6.20 8.77 0.66
N GLY A 69 -7.25 8.12 0.15
CA GLY A 69 -7.11 6.87 -0.60
C GLY A 69 -6.35 7.04 -1.91
N LEU A 70 -6.60 8.12 -2.64
CA LEU A 70 -5.85 8.45 -3.87
C LEU A 70 -4.40 8.79 -3.57
N VAL A 71 -4.12 9.64 -2.59
CA VAL A 71 -2.75 9.99 -2.21
C VAL A 71 -1.98 8.74 -1.77
N TYR A 72 -2.59 7.88 -0.95
CA TYR A 72 -2.01 6.59 -0.58
C TYR A 72 -1.59 5.75 -1.79
N LEU A 73 -2.50 5.53 -2.75
CA LEU A 73 -2.23 4.71 -3.93
C LEU A 73 -1.21 5.35 -4.87
N ILE A 74 -1.29 6.67 -5.09
CA ILE A 74 -0.31 7.42 -5.90
C ILE A 74 1.08 7.31 -5.29
N MET A 75 1.20 7.45 -3.97
CA MET A 75 2.47 7.27 -3.28
C MET A 75 3.01 5.86 -3.53
N LEU A 76 2.22 4.80 -3.35
CA LEU A 76 2.70 3.45 -3.62
C LEU A 76 3.14 3.24 -5.07
N VAL A 77 2.39 3.77 -6.05
CA VAL A 77 2.79 3.74 -7.47
C VAL A 77 4.14 4.43 -7.69
N ILE A 78 4.33 5.63 -7.13
CA ILE A 78 5.58 6.40 -7.27
C ILE A 78 6.74 5.64 -6.62
N SER A 79 6.59 5.21 -5.37
CA SER A 79 7.66 4.55 -4.63
C SER A 79 8.07 3.26 -5.33
N MET A 80 7.12 2.39 -5.69
CA MET A 80 7.43 1.13 -6.38
C MET A 80 8.05 1.36 -7.76
N SER A 81 7.68 2.43 -8.46
CA SER A 81 8.31 2.81 -9.74
C SER A 81 9.76 3.24 -9.56
N LEU A 82 10.04 4.08 -8.55
CA LEU A 82 11.40 4.50 -8.22
C LEU A 82 12.26 3.31 -7.78
N GLN A 83 11.71 2.41 -6.96
CA GLN A 83 12.39 1.19 -6.54
C GLN A 83 12.69 0.26 -7.72
N THR A 84 11.74 0.10 -8.66
CA THR A 84 11.93 -0.67 -9.90
C THR A 84 13.08 -0.09 -10.74
N GLY A 85 13.08 1.23 -10.96
CA GLY A 85 14.12 1.92 -11.71
C GLY A 85 15.49 1.79 -11.05
N HIS A 86 15.54 1.98 -9.73
CA HIS A 86 16.76 1.87 -8.93
C HIS A 86 17.37 0.46 -8.99
N ILE A 87 16.57 -0.59 -8.76
CA ILE A 87 17.04 -1.98 -8.83
C ILE A 87 17.51 -2.30 -10.25
N SER A 88 16.72 -1.93 -11.26
CA SER A 88 17.08 -2.20 -12.66
C SER A 88 18.39 -1.53 -13.04
N TYR A 89 18.63 -0.31 -12.56
CA TYR A 89 19.86 0.42 -12.83
C TYR A 89 21.07 -0.25 -12.17
N LEU A 90 20.97 -0.59 -10.88
CA LEU A 90 22.04 -1.29 -10.17
C LEU A 90 22.38 -2.64 -10.80
N VAL A 91 21.38 -3.43 -11.22
CA VAL A 91 21.64 -4.76 -11.79
C VAL A 91 22.25 -4.68 -13.19
N LYS A 92 21.86 -3.69 -14.00
CA LYS A 92 22.25 -3.64 -15.42
C LYS A 92 23.45 -2.77 -15.74
N TYR A 93 23.74 -1.75 -14.92
CA TYR A 93 24.72 -0.70 -15.27
C TYR A 93 25.79 -0.48 -14.20
N ASN A 94 25.78 -1.25 -13.11
CA ASN A 94 26.79 -1.19 -12.05
C ASN A 94 27.72 -2.42 -12.10
N GLU A 95 28.10 -2.87 -13.30
CA GLU A 95 28.95 -4.05 -13.49
C GLU A 95 30.33 -3.88 -12.84
N ASP A 96 30.87 -2.66 -12.87
CA ASP A 96 32.15 -2.30 -12.25
C ASP A 96 32.07 -2.14 -10.72
N GLN A 97 30.88 -2.35 -10.11
CA GLN A 97 30.60 -2.14 -8.69
C GLN A 97 30.99 -0.75 -8.15
N VAL A 98 30.97 0.27 -9.03
CA VAL A 98 31.25 1.67 -8.66
C VAL A 98 30.34 2.13 -7.52
N ILE A 99 29.07 1.68 -7.54
CA ILE A 99 28.15 1.82 -6.42
C ILE A 99 28.24 0.55 -5.57
N SER A 100 28.83 0.66 -4.39
CA SER A 100 28.82 -0.43 -3.41
C SER A 100 27.40 -0.82 -3.00
N GLU A 101 27.18 -2.07 -2.61
CA GLU A 101 25.87 -2.54 -2.11
C GLU A 101 25.30 -1.67 -0.98
N ASP A 102 26.16 -1.18 -0.07
CA ASP A 102 25.75 -0.32 1.04
C ASP A 102 25.20 1.04 0.56
N HIS A 103 25.82 1.64 -0.45
CA HIS A 103 25.34 2.87 -1.07
C HIS A 103 24.03 2.66 -1.83
N GLY A 104 23.90 1.53 -2.55
CA GLY A 104 22.63 1.15 -3.20
C GLY A 104 21.52 0.96 -2.17
N LYS A 105 21.79 0.26 -1.08
CA LYS A 105 20.82 0.04 0.01
C LYS A 105 20.44 1.34 0.71
N TYR A 106 21.38 2.25 0.93
CA TYR A 106 21.13 3.57 1.50
C TYR A 106 20.17 4.38 0.62
N MET A 107 20.41 4.43 -0.69
CA MET A 107 19.53 5.14 -1.63
C MET A 107 18.13 4.51 -1.68
N MET A 108 18.06 3.18 -1.68
CA MET A 108 16.78 2.47 -1.61
C MET A 108 15.99 2.80 -0.34
N THR A 109 16.67 2.82 0.80
CA THR A 109 16.08 3.10 2.11
C THR A 109 15.52 4.53 2.19
N THR A 110 16.20 5.48 1.53
CA THR A 110 15.76 6.89 1.46
C THR A 110 14.47 7.06 0.66
N LEU A 111 14.28 6.25 -0.39
CA LEU A 111 13.15 6.33 -1.31
C LEU A 111 11.93 5.48 -0.91
N SER A 112 12.08 4.56 0.04
CA SER A 112 11.05 3.56 0.41
C SER A 112 10.50 3.77 1.82
N ASN A 113 11.32 3.55 2.85
CA ASN A 113 10.86 3.39 4.24
C ASN A 113 9.98 4.53 4.79
N PRO A 114 10.44 5.81 4.79
CA PRO A 114 9.62 6.90 5.32
C PRO A 114 8.40 7.16 4.42
N PHE A 115 8.54 6.98 3.11
CA PHE A 115 7.51 7.27 2.14
C PHE A 115 6.35 6.27 2.22
N GLU A 116 6.66 4.97 2.29
CA GLU A 116 5.68 3.90 2.50
C GLU A 116 5.04 3.96 3.89
N GLY A 117 5.81 4.36 4.91
CA GLY A 117 5.28 4.60 6.25
C GLY A 117 4.17 5.67 6.25
N ILE A 118 4.45 6.82 5.61
CA ILE A 118 3.47 7.91 5.47
C ILE A 118 2.27 7.46 4.61
N ALA A 119 2.50 6.74 3.52
CA ALA A 119 1.43 6.20 2.68
C ALA A 119 0.47 5.34 3.52
N ASN A 120 0.99 4.46 4.38
CA ASN A 120 0.16 3.62 5.25
C ASN A 120 -0.60 4.40 6.33
N VAL A 121 -0.07 5.53 6.80
CA VAL A 121 -0.84 6.47 7.63
C VAL A 121 -2.04 7.00 6.85
N PHE A 122 -1.85 7.44 5.60
CA PHE A 122 -2.97 7.90 4.76
C PHE A 122 -3.99 6.81 4.46
N LYS A 123 -3.57 5.56 4.22
CA LYS A 123 -4.49 4.42 4.14
C LYS A 123 -5.32 4.28 5.42
N SER A 124 -4.70 4.42 6.59
CA SER A 124 -5.41 4.27 7.87
C SER A 124 -6.42 5.40 8.10
N VAL A 125 -6.11 6.63 7.66
CA VAL A 125 -7.07 7.75 7.65
C VAL A 125 -8.22 7.48 6.66
N TRP A 126 -7.92 6.93 5.48
CA TRP A 126 -8.94 6.51 4.53
C TRP A 126 -9.86 5.42 5.12
N ALA A 127 -9.28 4.41 5.79
CA ALA A 127 -10.03 3.38 6.49
C ALA A 127 -10.96 3.96 7.57
N LEU A 128 -10.50 4.97 8.33
CA LEU A 128 -11.33 5.66 9.30
C LEU A 128 -12.53 6.36 8.63
N CYS A 129 -12.30 7.04 7.51
CA CYS A 129 -13.37 7.68 6.74
C CYS A 129 -14.40 6.64 6.25
N LEU A 130 -13.92 5.50 5.74
CA LEU A 130 -14.77 4.38 5.32
C LEU A 130 -15.56 3.81 6.50
N ALA A 131 -14.95 3.61 7.66
CA ALA A 131 -15.61 3.11 8.85
C ALA A 131 -16.78 4.02 9.28
N ILE A 132 -16.54 5.34 9.31
CA ILE A 132 -17.56 6.34 9.65
C ILE A 132 -18.69 6.32 8.62
N THR A 133 -18.37 6.22 7.33
CA THR A 133 -19.41 6.18 6.30
C THR A 133 -20.22 4.89 6.36
N PHE A 134 -19.59 3.72 6.46
CA PHE A 134 -20.29 2.44 6.56
C PHE A 134 -21.17 2.37 7.81
N TRP A 135 -20.74 2.98 8.91
CA TRP A 135 -21.57 3.11 10.11
C TRP A 135 -22.83 3.92 9.84
N LYS A 136 -22.73 5.01 9.08
CA LYS A 136 -23.87 5.87 8.72
C LYS A 136 -24.81 5.26 7.69
N THR A 137 -24.36 4.28 6.92
CA THR A 137 -25.16 3.58 5.90
C THR A 137 -25.64 2.21 6.38
N ASP A 138 -25.62 1.95 7.69
CA ASP A 138 -26.03 0.69 8.34
C ASP A 138 -25.27 -0.57 7.86
N GLU A 139 -24.08 -0.40 7.26
CA GLU A 139 -23.20 -1.49 6.83
C GLU A 139 -22.27 -1.89 7.99
N THR A 140 -22.85 -2.37 9.10
CA THR A 140 -22.16 -2.53 10.39
C THR A 140 -20.90 -3.40 10.32
N LEU A 141 -20.94 -4.50 9.55
CA LEU A 141 -19.80 -5.39 9.38
C LEU A 141 -18.63 -4.66 8.70
N MET A 142 -18.91 -3.90 7.63
CA MET A 142 -17.91 -3.12 6.92
C MET A 142 -17.35 -2.00 7.80
N ALA A 143 -18.21 -1.35 8.59
CA ALA A 143 -17.79 -0.33 9.54
C ALA A 143 -16.78 -0.89 10.55
N LEU A 144 -17.06 -2.06 11.13
CA LEU A 144 -16.19 -2.71 12.11
C LEU A 144 -14.86 -3.14 11.49
N LEU A 145 -14.89 -3.75 10.30
CA LEU A 145 -13.67 -4.15 9.59
C LEU A 145 -12.78 -2.93 9.28
N MET A 146 -13.34 -1.87 8.71
CA MET A 146 -12.60 -0.65 8.39
C MET A 146 -12.07 0.06 9.64
N PHE A 147 -12.82 0.01 10.75
CA PHE A 147 -12.37 0.54 12.03
C PHE A 147 -11.11 -0.20 12.52
N LEU A 148 -11.07 -1.54 12.42
CA LEU A 148 -9.88 -2.32 12.80
C LEU A 148 -8.64 -1.91 11.98
N PHE A 149 -8.79 -1.69 10.67
CA PHE A 149 -7.68 -1.19 9.84
C PHE A 149 -7.25 0.22 10.26
N SER A 150 -8.18 1.08 10.67
CA SER A 150 -7.85 2.45 11.11
C SER A 150 -7.04 2.48 12.41
N LEU A 151 -7.17 1.46 13.29
CA LEU A 151 -6.36 1.36 14.51
C LEU A 151 -4.86 1.19 14.21
N LEU A 152 -4.52 0.65 13.03
CA LEU A 152 -3.12 0.52 12.59
C LEU A 152 -2.45 1.87 12.34
N MET A 153 -3.22 2.96 12.26
CA MET A 153 -2.67 4.31 12.18
C MET A 153 -1.65 4.59 13.26
N VAL A 154 -1.90 4.15 14.50
CA VAL A 154 -0.98 4.35 15.63
C VAL A 154 0.34 3.63 15.36
N TYR A 155 0.28 2.39 14.89
CA TYR A 155 1.47 1.61 14.55
C TYR A 155 2.29 2.25 13.41
N PHE A 156 1.64 2.68 12.33
CA PHE A 156 2.32 3.33 11.22
C PHE A 156 2.89 4.71 11.59
N LEU A 157 2.19 5.49 12.42
CA LEU A 157 2.71 6.76 12.95
C LEU A 157 3.97 6.55 13.79
N LEU A 158 3.99 5.51 14.64
CA LEU A 158 5.17 5.20 15.44
C LEU A 158 6.36 4.76 14.57
N LEU A 159 6.11 4.03 13.48
CA LEU A 159 7.16 3.71 12.49
C LEU A 159 7.70 4.96 11.81
N VAL A 160 6.83 5.85 11.31
CA VAL A 160 7.26 7.11 10.69
C VAL A 160 8.04 7.97 11.68
N LEU A 161 7.56 8.10 12.91
CA LEU A 161 8.24 8.86 13.96
C LEU A 161 9.63 8.28 14.27
N LYS A 162 9.75 6.96 14.33
CA LYS A 162 11.03 6.28 14.52
C LYS A 162 12.02 6.64 13.41
N GLU A 163 11.60 6.58 12.15
CA GLU A 163 12.46 6.88 11.00
C GLU A 163 12.79 8.38 10.90
N ALA A 164 11.93 9.26 11.40
CA ALA A 164 12.16 10.71 11.39
C ALA A 164 13.11 11.20 12.51
N ILE A 165 13.24 10.46 13.61
CA ILE A 165 14.08 10.85 14.75
C ILE A 165 15.48 10.24 14.63
N VAL A 166 16.51 11.09 14.63
CA VAL A 166 17.93 10.67 14.53
C VAL A 166 18.35 9.73 15.67
N LYS A 167 17.85 9.95 16.89
CA LYS A 167 18.11 9.13 18.08
C LYS A 167 16.78 8.75 18.75
N PRO A 168 16.08 7.72 18.27
CA PRO A 168 14.78 7.35 18.81
C PRO A 168 14.95 6.81 20.23
N ALA A 169 13.96 7.06 21.09
CA ALA A 169 13.94 6.50 22.44
C ALA A 169 13.99 4.96 22.41
N ASN A 170 14.58 4.33 23.44
CA ASN A 170 14.79 2.87 23.48
C ASN A 170 13.52 2.02 23.30
N TRP A 171 12.35 2.54 23.67
CA TRP A 171 11.09 1.84 23.46
C TRP A 171 10.61 1.95 22.01
N LEU A 172 10.84 3.10 21.36
CA LEU A 172 10.46 3.37 19.97
C LEU A 172 11.35 2.57 19.00
N SER A 173 12.65 2.44 19.30
CA SER A 173 13.59 1.67 18.46
C SER A 173 13.23 0.19 18.33
N LYS A 174 12.53 -0.38 19.32
CA LYS A 174 12.04 -1.76 19.33
C LYS A 174 10.92 -2.02 18.33
N ILE A 175 10.20 -0.98 17.90
CA ILE A 175 9.14 -1.11 16.90
C ILE A 175 9.80 -1.33 15.54
N LYS A 176 9.46 -2.44 14.87
CA LYS A 176 10.02 -2.82 13.57
C LYS A 176 8.91 -3.15 12.61
N THR A 177 9.07 -2.72 11.37
CA THR A 177 8.19 -3.12 10.27
C THR A 177 8.22 -4.63 10.11
N ASN A 178 7.04 -5.26 10.13
CA ASN A 178 6.88 -6.66 9.76
C ASN A 178 6.26 -6.73 8.34
N PRO A 179 7.05 -7.08 7.31
CA PRO A 179 6.57 -7.11 5.93
C PRO A 179 5.38 -8.05 5.71
N TYR A 180 5.33 -9.18 6.44
CA TYR A 180 4.22 -10.13 6.33
C TYR A 180 2.91 -9.52 6.82
N ILE A 181 2.96 -8.81 7.96
CA ILE A 181 1.77 -8.16 8.51
C ILE A 181 1.29 -7.06 7.55
N VAL A 182 2.18 -6.18 7.08
CA VAL A 182 1.81 -5.07 6.18
C VAL A 182 1.23 -5.58 4.85
N ASN A 183 1.82 -6.63 4.28
CA ASN A 183 1.34 -7.21 3.01
C ASN A 183 0.00 -7.92 3.17
N LEU A 184 -0.17 -8.71 4.24
CA LEU A 184 -1.43 -9.42 4.51
C LEU A 184 -2.57 -8.44 4.82
N GLU A 185 -2.26 -7.40 5.58
CA GLU A 185 -3.18 -6.32 5.93
C GLU A 185 -3.61 -5.55 4.67
N THR A 186 -2.66 -5.14 3.83
CA THR A 186 -2.97 -4.48 2.55
C THR A 186 -3.82 -5.36 1.65
N PHE A 187 -3.47 -6.64 1.50
CA PHE A 187 -4.27 -7.59 0.74
C PHE A 187 -5.70 -7.70 1.27
N SER A 188 -5.84 -7.91 2.57
CA SER A 188 -7.15 -8.06 3.23
C SER A 188 -8.00 -6.80 3.09
N PHE A 189 -7.38 -5.62 3.24
CA PHE A 189 -8.03 -4.32 3.09
C PHE A 189 -8.67 -4.19 1.70
N PHE A 190 -7.90 -4.44 0.64
CA PHE A 190 -8.41 -4.34 -0.73
C PHE A 190 -9.43 -5.43 -1.06
N VAL A 191 -9.22 -6.68 -0.65
CA VAL A 191 -10.20 -7.76 -0.85
C VAL A 191 -11.55 -7.41 -0.23
N ILE A 192 -11.57 -6.90 1.01
CA ILE A 192 -12.81 -6.50 1.70
C ILE A 192 -13.53 -5.39 0.93
N ILE A 193 -12.82 -4.34 0.52
CA ILE A 193 -13.40 -3.24 -0.27
C ILE A 193 -13.98 -3.74 -1.60
N ILE A 194 -13.24 -4.61 -2.30
CA ILE A 194 -13.63 -5.11 -3.62
C ILE A 194 -14.85 -6.04 -3.50
N MET A 195 -14.89 -6.91 -2.48
CA MET A 195 -16.06 -7.75 -2.20
C MET A 195 -17.30 -6.89 -1.92
N PHE A 196 -17.15 -5.82 -1.12
CA PHE A 196 -18.24 -4.89 -0.87
C PHE A 196 -18.76 -4.25 -2.17
N LEU A 197 -17.88 -3.67 -2.99
CA LEU A 197 -18.29 -3.08 -4.27
C LEU A 197 -18.91 -4.11 -5.22
N THR A 198 -18.41 -5.35 -5.21
CA THR A 198 -18.98 -6.45 -6.00
C THR A 198 -20.40 -6.77 -5.54
N SER A 199 -20.71 -6.70 -4.25
CA SER A 199 -22.07 -6.89 -3.73
C SER A 199 -23.05 -5.76 -4.07
N LYS A 200 -22.54 -4.61 -4.54
CA LYS A 200 -23.32 -3.44 -4.98
C LYS A 200 -23.50 -3.36 -6.50
N LEU A 201 -22.93 -4.31 -7.26
CA LEU A 201 -23.19 -4.48 -8.70
C LEU A 201 -24.57 -5.10 -8.92
#